data_AF-A0A920CA73-F1
#
_entry.id   AF-A0A920CA73-F1
#
_cell.length_a   1.000
_cell.length_b   1.000
_cell.length_c   1.000
_cell.angle_alpha   90.00
_cell.angle_beta   90.00
_cell.angle_gamma   90.00
#
_symmetry.space_group_name_H-M   'P 1'
#
loop_
_entity.id
_entity.type
_entity.pdbx_description
1 polymer ?
#
loop_
_entity_poly.entity_id
_entity_poly.type
_entity_poly.pdbx_seq_one_letter_code
_entity_poly.pdbx_strand_id
1 'polypeptide(L)'
;MKKIVWFMAVSFLLLVPSGTVLGSETQDCQVFNKVFNTELKHENGVCKLGITRKNIKVSNLGVPLSPEEIEFSFGANFEKVGDKTAVIGEFALLGNEVNPVIDALRKGNINISALHNHLIGEEPRILFLHFQALGDAESLARTVKEAINATAGY
;
A
#
# COMPACT_ATOMS: atom_id res chain seq x y z
N MET A 1 -49.75 -9.49 59.88
CA MET A 1 -48.80 -8.51 59.30
C MET A 1 -47.49 -9.23 59.00
N LYS A 2 -47.25 -9.66 57.75
CA LYS A 2 -46.00 -10.31 57.31
C LYS A 2 -45.35 -9.38 56.26
N LYS A 3 -44.14 -8.90 56.53
CA LYS A 3 -43.42 -7.94 55.68
C LYS A 3 -42.82 -8.69 54.49
N ILE A 4 -43.17 -8.28 53.27
CA ILE A 4 -42.59 -8.76 52.02
C ILE A 4 -41.30 -7.98 51.79
N VAL A 5 -40.17 -8.68 51.74
CA VAL A 5 -38.86 -8.10 51.37
C VAL A 5 -38.74 -8.19 49.85
N TRP A 6 -38.65 -7.05 49.17
CA TRP A 6 -38.35 -6.96 47.75
C TRP A 6 -36.85 -7.12 47.55
N PHE A 7 -36.43 -8.18 46.84
CA PHE A 7 -35.06 -8.27 46.32
C PHE A 7 -34.96 -7.35 45.10
N MET A 8 -34.25 -6.24 45.25
CA MET A 8 -33.90 -5.35 44.14
C MET A 8 -32.71 -5.97 43.39
N ALA A 9 -32.97 -6.63 42.28
CA ALA A 9 -31.92 -7.13 41.39
C ALA A 9 -31.27 -5.94 40.68
N VAL A 10 -30.08 -5.54 41.15
CA VAL A 10 -29.22 -4.61 40.41
C VAL A 10 -28.55 -5.40 39.29
N SER A 11 -29.17 -5.38 38.11
CA SER A 11 -28.55 -5.86 36.89
C SER A 11 -27.57 -4.79 36.40
N PHE A 12 -26.28 -5.00 36.65
CA PHE A 12 -25.22 -4.15 36.12
C PHE A 12 -25.02 -4.54 34.65
N LEU A 13 -25.79 -3.93 33.74
CA LEU A 13 -25.49 -3.99 32.32
C LEU A 13 -24.20 -3.19 32.09
N LEU A 14 -23.08 -3.89 31.91
CA LEU A 14 -21.87 -3.29 31.35
C LEU A 14 -22.19 -2.90 29.90
N LEU A 15 -22.56 -1.64 29.68
CA LEU A 15 -22.41 -1.02 28.37
C LEU A 15 -20.90 -1.01 28.07
N VAL A 16 -20.44 -2.01 27.32
CA VAL A 16 -19.18 -1.87 26.59
C VAL A 16 -19.47 -0.78 25.56
N PRO A 17 -18.83 0.41 25.63
CA PRO A 17 -18.94 1.32 24.51
C PRO A 17 -18.34 0.57 23.33
N SER A 18 -19.14 0.36 22.29
CA SER A 18 -18.64 0.03 20.96
C SER A 18 -17.83 1.22 20.48
N GLY A 19 -16.65 1.40 21.07
CA GLY A 19 -15.59 2.20 20.50
C GLY A 19 -15.20 1.46 19.24
N THR A 20 -15.79 1.87 18.12
CA THR A 20 -15.03 1.86 16.89
C THR A 20 -13.74 2.60 17.23
N VAL A 21 -12.65 1.85 17.38
CA VAL A 21 -11.32 2.42 17.19
C VAL A 21 -11.29 2.76 15.71
N LEU A 22 -11.85 3.92 15.38
CA LEU A 22 -11.51 4.62 14.15
C LEU A 22 -10.01 4.81 14.28
N GLY A 23 -9.23 3.99 13.58
CA GLY A 23 -7.79 3.99 13.66
C GLY A 23 -7.33 5.42 13.47
N SER A 24 -6.84 6.05 14.54
CA SER A 24 -6.20 7.35 14.41
C SER A 24 -5.15 7.16 13.33
N GLU A 25 -5.15 8.02 12.32
CA GLU A 25 -4.06 8.09 11.35
C GLU A 25 -2.75 7.93 12.13
N THR A 26 -2.08 6.78 11.93
CA THR A 26 -0.93 6.46 12.76
C THR A 26 0.14 7.50 12.44
N GLN A 27 0.97 7.87 13.41
CA GLN A 27 2.10 8.79 13.19
C GLN A 27 2.93 8.38 11.95
N ASP A 28 2.94 7.09 11.63
CA ASP A 28 3.59 6.50 10.47
C ASP A 28 2.95 6.89 9.13
N CYS A 29 1.61 6.92 8.99
CA CYS A 29 0.99 7.39 7.75
C CYS A 29 1.37 8.84 7.43
N GLN A 30 1.50 9.69 8.47
CA GLN A 30 1.95 11.07 8.28
C GLN A 30 3.40 11.16 7.77
N VAL A 31 4.28 10.22 8.15
CA VAL A 31 5.65 10.14 7.61
C VAL A 31 5.58 9.85 6.11
N PHE A 32 4.77 8.89 5.69
CA PHE A 32 4.62 8.55 4.28
C PHE A 32 4.01 9.70 3.48
N ASN A 33 3.00 10.38 4.02
CA ASN A 33 2.37 11.52 3.35
C ASN A 33 3.39 12.62 3.02
N LYS A 34 4.30 12.92 3.96
CA LYS A 34 5.39 13.88 3.77
C LYS A 34 6.38 13.42 2.70
N VAL A 35 6.77 12.14 2.72
CA VAL A 35 7.72 11.61 1.74
C VAL A 35 7.12 11.64 0.33
N PHE A 36 5.90 11.14 0.14
CA PHE A 36 5.25 11.05 -1.16
C PHE A 36 4.60 12.37 -1.62
N ASN A 37 4.48 13.37 -0.74
CA ASN A 37 3.80 14.64 -1.01
C ASN A 37 2.33 14.44 -1.47
N THR A 38 1.66 13.45 -0.87
CA THR A 38 0.26 13.12 -1.12
C THR A 38 -0.30 12.41 0.11
N GLU A 39 -1.62 12.46 0.31
CA GLU A 39 -2.27 11.67 1.35
C GLU A 39 -2.42 10.22 0.88
N LEU A 40 -1.88 9.27 1.66
CA LEU A 40 -2.06 7.84 1.41
C LEU A 40 -3.37 7.37 2.01
N LYS A 41 -4.05 6.42 1.34
CA LYS A 41 -5.25 5.80 1.91
C LYS A 41 -4.84 5.01 3.16
N HIS A 42 -5.48 5.27 4.29
CA HIS A 42 -5.29 4.49 5.51
C HIS A 42 -6.51 3.59 5.75
N GLU A 43 -6.27 2.29 5.90
CA GLU A 43 -7.32 1.29 6.12
C GLU A 43 -6.78 0.14 6.97
N ASN A 44 -7.45 -0.15 8.10
CA ASN A 44 -7.11 -1.26 9.00
C ASN A 44 -5.63 -1.29 9.44
N GLY A 45 -5.03 -0.12 9.70
CA GLY A 45 -3.62 -0.02 10.13
C GLY A 45 -2.60 -0.05 8.99
N VAL A 46 -3.06 -0.10 7.73
CA VAL A 46 -2.20 -0.12 6.53
C VAL A 46 -2.30 1.22 5.80
N CYS A 47 -1.15 1.87 5.58
CA CYS A 47 -1.05 3.06 4.74
C CYS A 47 -0.74 2.62 3.30
N LYS A 48 -1.61 2.98 2.34
CA LYS A 48 -1.57 2.49 0.96
C LYS A 48 -1.26 3.62 -0.01
N LEU A 49 -0.13 3.48 -0.70
CA LEU A 49 0.21 4.28 -1.87
C LEU A 49 -0.39 3.61 -3.12
N GLY A 50 -1.08 4.40 -3.94
CA GLY A 50 -1.56 3.98 -5.24
C GLY A 50 -1.47 5.15 -6.22
N ILE A 51 -0.64 5.02 -7.25
CA ILE A 51 -0.47 6.02 -8.30
C ILE A 51 -0.77 5.37 -9.65
N THR A 52 -1.96 5.62 -10.20
CA THR A 52 -2.33 5.15 -11.54
C THR A 52 -1.59 5.95 -12.62
N ARG A 53 -0.90 5.25 -13.52
CA ARG A 53 -0.12 5.83 -14.62
C ARG A 53 -1.02 6.02 -15.84
N LYS A 54 -1.38 7.26 -16.15
CA LYS A 54 -2.33 7.58 -17.25
C LYS A 54 -1.66 8.06 -18.54
N ASN A 55 -0.33 8.19 -18.53
CA ASN A 55 0.45 8.76 -19.63
C ASN A 55 0.83 7.76 -20.73
N ILE A 56 0.63 6.45 -20.51
CA ILE A 56 0.97 5.40 -21.48
C ILE A 56 -0.31 4.71 -21.92
N LYS A 57 -0.51 4.60 -23.23
CA LYS A 57 -1.61 3.87 -23.83
C LYS A 57 -1.19 2.42 -24.01
N VAL A 58 -1.93 1.50 -23.42
CA VAL A 58 -1.71 0.07 -23.57
C VAL A 58 -2.85 -0.54 -24.38
N SER A 59 -2.52 -1.53 -25.19
CA SER A 59 -3.51 -2.37 -25.88
C SER A 59 -3.17 -3.83 -25.66
N ASN A 60 -4.17 -4.72 -25.72
CA ASN A 60 -3.96 -6.15 -25.80
C ASN A 60 -4.58 -6.68 -27.10
N LEU A 61 -3.76 -7.31 -27.94
CA LEU A 61 -4.20 -7.83 -29.25
C LEU A 61 -4.94 -6.76 -30.10
N GLY A 62 -4.50 -5.50 -30.01
CA GLY A 62 -5.09 -4.37 -30.73
C GLY A 62 -6.32 -3.72 -30.07
N VAL A 63 -6.80 -4.25 -28.94
CA VAL A 63 -7.89 -3.65 -28.16
C VAL A 63 -7.29 -2.70 -27.10
N PRO A 64 -7.62 -1.41 -27.09
CA PRO A 64 -7.16 -0.48 -26.06
C PRO A 64 -7.65 -0.89 -24.66
N LEU A 65 -6.77 -0.77 -23.67
CA LEU A 65 -7.10 -0.98 -22.26
C LEU A 65 -6.90 0.33 -21.48
N SER A 66 -7.80 0.58 -20.52
CA SER A 66 -7.61 1.63 -19.53
C SER A 66 -6.51 1.26 -18.54
N PRO A 67 -5.82 2.25 -17.93
CA PRO A 67 -4.85 2.00 -16.88
C PRO A 67 -5.42 1.19 -15.71
N GLU A 68 -6.70 1.40 -15.39
CA GLU A 68 -7.40 0.68 -14.33
C GLU A 68 -7.60 -0.82 -14.67
N GLU A 69 -7.92 -1.16 -15.91
CA GLU A 69 -8.13 -2.56 -16.35
C GLU A 69 -6.87 -3.41 -16.32
N ILE A 70 -5.70 -2.80 -16.56
CA ILE A 70 -4.41 -3.49 -16.52
C ILE A 70 -3.64 -3.23 -15.22
N GLU A 71 -4.26 -2.53 -14.25
CA GLU A 71 -3.63 -2.17 -12.97
C GLU A 71 -2.29 -1.41 -13.15
N PHE A 72 -2.20 -0.57 -14.20
CA PHE A 72 -0.97 0.14 -14.55
C PHE A 72 -0.68 1.26 -13.54
N SER A 73 -0.04 0.88 -12.44
CA SER A 73 0.12 1.72 -11.27
C SER A 73 1.42 1.44 -10.51
N PHE A 74 1.78 2.38 -9.63
CA PHE A 74 2.73 2.14 -8.55
C PHE A 74 1.96 1.93 -7.25
N GLY A 75 2.06 0.73 -6.69
CA GLY A 75 1.44 0.34 -5.43
C GLY A 75 2.47 0.04 -4.36
N ALA A 76 2.24 0.53 -3.14
CA ALA A 76 3.00 0.12 -1.95
C ALA A 76 2.14 0.21 -0.68
N ASN A 77 2.15 -0.85 0.11
CA ASN A 77 1.43 -0.93 1.38
C ASN A 77 2.43 -0.95 2.53
N PHE A 78 2.23 -0.07 3.51
CA PHE A 78 3.06 0.05 4.69
C PHE A 78 2.26 -0.30 5.93
N GLU A 79 2.81 -1.16 6.79
CA GLU A 79 2.17 -1.61 8.02
C GLU A 79 3.20 -1.68 9.16
N LYS A 80 2.82 -1.26 10.36
CA LYS A 80 3.68 -1.39 11.54
C LYS A 80 3.75 -2.86 11.99
N VAL A 81 4.97 -3.37 12.15
CA VAL A 81 5.22 -4.71 12.69
C VAL A 81 6.20 -4.58 13.86
N GLY A 82 5.66 -4.54 15.08
CA GLY A 82 6.43 -4.29 16.29
C GLY A 82 7.05 -2.89 16.29
N ASP A 83 8.37 -2.81 16.38
CA ASP A 83 9.14 -1.56 16.32
C ASP A 83 9.49 -1.14 14.87
N LYS A 84 9.25 -2.01 13.89
CA LYS A 84 9.58 -1.78 12.47
C LYS A 84 8.33 -1.57 11.62
N THR A 85 8.56 -1.30 10.34
CA THR A 85 7.53 -1.18 9.31
C THR A 85 7.80 -2.20 8.21
N ALA A 86 6.79 -2.98 7.86
CA ALA A 86 6.80 -3.81 6.67
C ALA A 86 6.33 -2.99 5.47
N VAL A 87 6.96 -3.20 4.32
CA VAL A 87 6.46 -2.74 3.03
C VAL A 87 6.29 -3.94 2.10
N ILE A 88 5.15 -3.99 1.41
CA ILE A 88 4.91 -4.89 0.28
C ILE A 88 4.36 -4.03 -0.85
N GLY A 89 4.91 -4.16 -2.05
CA GLY A 89 4.47 -3.36 -3.18
C GLY A 89 4.60 -4.07 -4.52
N GLU A 90 3.93 -3.47 -5.50
CA GLU A 90 3.89 -3.90 -6.89
C GLU A 90 3.98 -2.67 -7.77
N PHE A 91 4.96 -2.63 -8.67
CA PHE A 91 5.08 -1.61 -9.70
C PHE A 91 4.81 -2.23 -11.07
N ALA A 92 3.89 -1.63 -11.82
CA ALA A 92 3.70 -1.90 -13.23
C ALA A 92 4.65 -1.01 -14.06
N LEU A 93 5.55 -1.65 -14.80
CA LEU A 93 6.72 -1.05 -15.44
C LEU A 93 6.77 -1.35 -16.93
N LEU A 94 7.31 -0.41 -17.71
CA LEU A 94 7.82 -0.69 -19.04
C LEU A 94 9.10 -1.53 -18.94
N GLY A 95 9.40 -2.30 -19.99
CA GLY A 95 10.59 -3.16 -20.01
C GLY A 95 11.92 -2.43 -19.74
N ASN A 96 12.05 -1.18 -20.19
CA ASN A 96 13.24 -0.35 -19.96
C ASN A 96 13.30 0.27 -18.55
N GLU A 97 12.22 0.24 -17.78
CA GLU A 97 12.16 0.79 -16.41
C GLU A 97 12.56 -0.27 -15.35
N VAL A 98 12.50 -1.56 -15.69
CA VAL A 98 12.69 -2.67 -14.74
C VAL A 98 14.03 -2.60 -14.00
N ASN A 99 15.16 -2.56 -14.72
CA ASN A 99 16.47 -2.59 -14.09
C ASN A 99 16.77 -1.32 -13.25
N PRO A 100 16.50 -0.08 -13.75
CA PRO A 100 16.63 1.12 -12.93
C PRO A 100 15.84 1.06 -11.60
N VAL A 101 14.61 0.55 -11.65
CA VAL A 101 13.76 0.38 -10.46
C VAL A 101 14.33 -0.68 -9.51
N ILE A 102 14.76 -1.84 -10.03
CA ILE A 102 15.39 -2.89 -9.23
C ILE A 102 16.64 -2.37 -8.51
N ASP A 103 17.48 -1.61 -9.22
CA ASP A 103 18.71 -1.05 -8.65
C ASP A 103 18.40 -0.06 -7.52
N ALA A 104 17.41 0.82 -7.71
CA ALA A 104 16.95 1.76 -6.68
C ALA A 104 16.41 1.04 -5.44
N LEU A 105 15.55 0.03 -5.63
CA LEU A 105 14.99 -0.76 -4.52
C LEU A 105 16.09 -1.50 -3.74
N ARG A 106 17.02 -2.16 -4.44
CA ARG A 106 18.10 -2.93 -3.81
C ARG A 106 19.09 -2.03 -3.05
N LYS A 107 19.35 -0.82 -3.54
CA LYS A 107 20.20 0.16 -2.84
C LYS A 107 19.65 0.53 -1.45
N GLY A 108 18.32 0.52 -1.28
CA GLY A 108 17.65 0.70 0.00
C GLY A 108 17.32 -0.59 0.75
N ASN A 109 17.96 -1.72 0.42
CA ASN A 109 17.72 -3.04 1.01
C ASN A 109 16.29 -3.56 0.87
N ILE A 110 15.57 -3.15 -0.18
CA ILE A 110 14.28 -3.73 -0.52
C ILE A 110 14.47 -4.95 -1.43
N ASN A 111 13.91 -6.08 -1.04
CA ASN A 111 14.05 -7.33 -1.78
C ASN A 111 13.02 -7.42 -2.92
N ILE A 112 13.45 -7.93 -4.07
CA ILE A 112 12.57 -8.23 -5.19
C ILE A 112 12.01 -9.64 -5.00
N SER A 113 10.69 -9.78 -4.94
CA SER A 113 10.02 -11.07 -4.73
C SER A 113 9.56 -11.72 -6.02
N ALA A 114 9.19 -10.94 -7.05
CA ALA A 114 8.80 -11.47 -8.36
C ALA A 114 8.93 -10.43 -9.48
N LEU A 115 9.03 -10.91 -10.71
CA LEU A 115 8.87 -10.12 -11.93
C LEU A 115 8.07 -10.97 -12.94
N HIS A 116 6.93 -10.47 -13.39
CA HIS A 116 6.07 -11.19 -14.34
C HIS A 116 5.24 -10.22 -15.20
N ASN A 117 4.31 -10.74 -16.00
CA ASN A 117 3.34 -9.99 -16.79
C ASN A 117 1.93 -10.51 -16.49
N HIS A 118 0.90 -9.68 -16.67
CA HIS A 118 -0.50 -10.08 -16.49
C HIS A 118 -1.12 -10.63 -17.78
N LEU A 119 -0.75 -10.05 -18.92
CA LEU A 119 -1.35 -10.36 -20.22
C LEU A 119 -0.31 -10.92 -21.20
N ILE A 120 -0.78 -11.58 -22.25
CA ILE A 120 0.04 -12.00 -23.39
C ILE A 120 -0.40 -11.18 -24.59
N GLY A 121 0.56 -10.62 -25.34
CA GLY A 121 0.28 -9.83 -26.55
C GLY A 121 -0.18 -8.40 -26.28
N GLU A 122 0.13 -7.88 -25.09
CA GLU A 122 0.00 -6.48 -24.75
C GLU A 122 1.14 -5.63 -25.33
N GLU A 123 0.79 -4.45 -25.81
CA GLU A 123 1.71 -3.47 -26.38
C GLU A 123 1.43 -2.06 -25.81
N PRO A 124 2.44 -1.38 -25.24
CA PRO A 124 3.79 -1.89 -24.98
C PRO A 124 3.78 -2.99 -23.90
N ARG A 125 4.85 -3.80 -23.86
CA ARG A 125 5.05 -4.83 -22.84
C ARG A 125 5.08 -4.22 -21.43
N ILE A 126 4.18 -4.67 -20.56
CA ILE A 126 4.10 -4.27 -19.15
C ILE A 126 4.58 -5.41 -18.27
N LEU A 127 5.43 -5.09 -17.30
CA LEU A 127 5.97 -6.02 -16.32
C LEU A 127 5.62 -5.56 -14.90
N PHE A 128 5.21 -6.50 -14.06
CA PHE A 128 4.81 -6.29 -12.68
C PHE A 128 5.94 -6.78 -11.77
N LEU A 129 6.56 -5.82 -11.08
CA LEU A 129 7.67 -6.05 -10.17
C LEU A 129 7.15 -6.03 -8.74
N HIS A 130 7.22 -7.17 -8.07
CA HIS A 130 6.85 -7.31 -6.67
C HIS A 130 8.08 -7.14 -5.77
N PHE A 131 7.89 -6.45 -4.65
CA PHE A 131 8.95 -6.23 -3.69
C PHE A 131 8.45 -6.22 -2.25
N GLN A 132 9.36 -6.48 -1.31
CA GLN A 132 9.06 -6.44 0.11
C GLN A 132 10.29 -6.12 0.97
N ALA A 133 10.06 -5.53 2.14
CA ALA A 133 11.10 -5.31 3.16
C ALA A 133 10.49 -5.10 4.55
N LEU A 134 11.34 -5.18 5.58
CA LEU A 134 11.05 -4.82 6.96
C LEU A 134 12.15 -3.89 7.47
N GLY A 135 11.80 -2.69 7.94
CA GLY A 135 12.80 -1.68 8.30
C GLY A 135 12.22 -0.42 8.91
N ASP A 136 13.02 0.64 8.87
CA ASP A 136 12.61 1.99 9.27
C ASP A 136 11.60 2.57 8.27
N ALA A 137 10.52 3.18 8.80
CA ALA A 137 9.40 3.66 8.00
C ALA A 137 9.84 4.71 6.96
N GLU A 138 10.59 5.72 7.39
CA GLU A 138 10.99 6.83 6.51
C GLU A 138 11.97 6.35 5.44
N SER A 139 12.94 5.52 5.82
CA SER A 139 13.94 4.95 4.91
C SER A 139 13.29 4.10 3.81
N LEU A 140 12.32 3.25 4.18
CA LEU A 140 11.56 2.45 3.21
C LEU A 140 10.76 3.33 2.25
N ALA A 141 10.03 4.33 2.77
CA ALA A 141 9.24 5.23 1.94
C ALA A 141 10.10 6.05 0.97
N ARG A 142 11.26 6.53 1.42
CA ARG A 142 12.22 7.25 0.55
C ARG A 142 12.76 6.35 -0.56
N THR A 143 13.10 5.11 -0.23
CA THR A 143 13.56 4.12 -1.24
C THR A 143 12.46 3.84 -2.27
N VAL A 144 11.21 3.64 -1.83
CA VAL A 144 10.07 3.46 -2.75
C VAL A 144 9.89 4.68 -3.65
N LYS A 145 10.01 5.90 -3.10
CA LYS A 145 9.95 7.13 -3.91
C LYS A 145 11.09 7.23 -4.92
N GLU A 146 12.32 6.87 -4.55
CA GLU A 146 13.47 6.84 -5.45
C GLU A 146 13.26 5.82 -6.58
N ALA A 147 12.67 4.67 -6.28
CA ALA A 147 12.31 3.67 -7.28
C ALA A 147 11.26 4.20 -8.26
N ILE A 148 10.25 4.93 -7.80
CA ILE A 148 9.27 5.60 -8.68
C ILE A 148 9.98 6.66 -9.55
N ASN A 149 10.90 7.46 -8.98
CA ASN A 149 11.69 8.45 -9.72
C ASN A 149 12.66 7.85 -10.76
N ALA A 150 13.00 6.57 -10.63
CA ALA A 150 13.83 5.85 -11.61
C ALA A 150 13.05 5.49 -12.90
N THR A 151 11.73 5.69 -12.91
CA THR A 151 10.89 5.55 -14.11
C THR A 151 10.91 6.84 -14.94
N ALA A 152 10.69 6.72 -16.25
CA ALA A 152 10.71 7.88 -17.14
C ALA A 152 9.38 8.65 -17.00
N GLY A 153 9.35 9.64 -16.10
CA GLY A 153 8.27 10.61 -15.96
C GLY A 153 6.92 9.97 -15.63
N TYR A 154 6.66 9.79 -14.33
CA TYR A 154 5.35 9.46 -13.81
C TYR A 154 4.51 10.70 -13.52
#